data_AF-A0A1A2AUS5-F1
#
_entry.id   AF-A0A1A2AUS5-F1
#
_cell.length_a   1.000
_cell.length_b   1.000
_cell.length_c   1.000
_cell.angle_alpha   90.00
_cell.angle_beta   90.00
_cell.angle_gamma   90.00
#
_symmetry.space_group_name_H-M   'P 1'
#
loop_
_entity.id
_entity.type
_entity.pdbx_description
1 polymer ?
#
loop_
_entity_poly.entity_id
_entity_poly.type
_entity_poly.pdbx_seq_one_letter_code
_entity_poly.pdbx_strand_id
1 'polypeptide(L)'
;MRAGTLRALCGLTLAASALAPAPRAAALPPPGFPDLNKFTSVPVDGYASTPRQGGGPRISFSVTPTLVCDFYGGPAPVPQPSQDIKCSGDTPGMDDVPFPGGGHPKPGGCVVGAVNFKGPGYELSRMTYSGCDGNPPALPSGVKALGPGQKLSYLNVTCAVGVDNVVACLDATSGDHGFVLDPSGSWAF
;
A
#
# COMPACT_ATOMS: atom_id res chain seq x y z
N MET A 1 0.74 -19.44 -83.15
CA MET A 1 -0.63 -18.93 -82.93
C MET A 1 -1.35 -19.84 -81.94
N ARG A 2 -2.15 -19.26 -81.02
CA ARG A 2 -2.94 -19.85 -79.90
C ARG A 2 -2.14 -20.05 -78.59
N ALA A 3 -2.18 -19.12 -77.63
CA ALA A 3 -3.24 -18.78 -76.64
C ALA A 3 -3.38 -19.89 -75.58
N GLY A 4 -2.85 -19.75 -74.35
CA GLY A 4 -3.49 -19.10 -73.18
C GLY A 4 -4.28 -20.16 -72.41
N THR A 5 -4.07 -20.51 -71.13
CA THR A 5 -4.28 -19.68 -69.92
C THR A 5 -3.85 -20.54 -68.72
N LEU A 6 -2.93 -20.07 -67.86
CA LEU A 6 -2.66 -20.68 -66.54
C LEU A 6 -3.33 -19.81 -65.47
N ARG A 7 -4.28 -20.41 -64.74
CA ARG A 7 -4.99 -19.78 -63.62
C ARG A 7 -4.01 -19.53 -62.47
N ALA A 8 -3.71 -18.27 -62.19
CA ALA A 8 -3.04 -17.86 -60.97
C ALA A 8 -4.07 -17.83 -59.82
N LEU A 9 -3.87 -18.69 -58.82
CA LEU A 9 -4.58 -18.60 -57.53
C LEU A 9 -3.78 -17.64 -56.62
N CYS A 10 -4.25 -16.40 -56.51
CA CYS A 10 -3.80 -15.46 -55.49
C CYS A 10 -4.20 -15.97 -54.11
N GLY A 11 -3.24 -16.41 -53.31
CA GLY A 11 -3.43 -16.61 -51.87
C GLY A 11 -3.43 -15.26 -51.15
N LEU A 12 -4.56 -14.89 -50.53
CA LEU A 12 -4.59 -13.78 -49.58
C LEU A 12 -3.96 -14.24 -48.26
N THR A 13 -2.74 -13.80 -47.98
CA THR A 13 -2.14 -13.86 -46.64
C THR A 13 -2.73 -12.75 -45.77
N LEU A 14 -3.64 -13.12 -44.88
CA LEU A 14 -4.10 -12.25 -43.78
C LEU A 14 -2.94 -12.01 -42.81
N ALA A 15 -2.30 -10.85 -42.92
CA ALA A 15 -1.34 -10.38 -41.92
C ALA A 15 -2.10 -10.01 -40.63
N ALA A 16 -2.05 -10.88 -39.63
CA ALA A 16 -2.56 -10.59 -38.30
C ALA A 16 -1.61 -9.61 -37.60
N SER A 17 -1.99 -8.33 -37.57
CA SER A 17 -1.31 -7.29 -36.83
C SER A 17 -1.42 -7.58 -35.32
N ALA A 18 -0.37 -8.12 -34.72
CA ALA A 18 -0.26 -8.25 -33.27
C ALA A 18 -0.15 -6.84 -32.66
N LEU A 19 -1.25 -6.33 -32.12
CA LEU A 19 -1.25 -5.14 -31.26
C LEU A 19 -0.55 -5.52 -29.95
N ALA A 20 0.72 -5.17 -29.82
CA ALA A 20 1.40 -5.23 -28.53
C ALA A 20 0.67 -4.28 -27.55
N PRO A 21 0.33 -4.71 -26.33
CA PRO A 21 -0.26 -3.82 -25.35
C PRO A 21 0.72 -2.69 -25.03
N ALA A 22 0.30 -1.45 -25.23
CA ALA A 22 1.07 -0.29 -24.82
C ALA A 22 1.35 -0.37 -23.31
N PRO A 23 2.58 -0.06 -22.85
CA PRO A 23 2.86 0.02 -21.43
C PRO A 23 1.90 1.04 -20.82
N ARG A 24 1.10 0.62 -19.84
CA ARG A 24 0.29 1.54 -19.05
C ARG A 24 1.27 2.49 -18.36
N ALA A 25 1.17 3.78 -18.65
CA ALA A 25 1.91 4.78 -17.91
C ALA A 25 1.51 4.64 -16.43
N ALA A 26 2.47 4.26 -15.58
CA ALA A 26 2.30 4.35 -14.13
C ALA A 26 2.01 5.82 -13.79
N ALA A 27 1.08 6.05 -12.88
CA ALA A 27 0.45 7.35 -12.73
C ALA A 27 1.34 8.43 -12.10
N LEU A 28 2.58 8.21 -11.65
CA LEU A 28 3.36 9.13 -10.82
C LEU A 28 2.65 9.51 -9.52
N PRO A 29 3.27 9.27 -8.35
CA PRO A 29 2.74 9.76 -7.09
C PRO A 29 2.50 11.28 -7.12
N PRO A 30 1.46 11.77 -6.42
CA PRO A 30 1.12 13.19 -6.43
C PRO A 30 2.26 14.06 -5.87
N PRO A 31 2.31 15.36 -6.26
CA PRO A 31 3.31 16.27 -5.74
C PRO A 31 3.36 16.28 -4.21
N GLY A 32 4.56 16.22 -3.64
CA GLY A 32 4.77 16.15 -2.19
C GLY A 32 4.89 14.73 -1.64
N PHE A 33 4.56 13.68 -2.42
CA PHE A 33 4.89 12.32 -2.03
C PHE A 33 6.43 12.11 -1.98
N PRO A 34 6.98 11.47 -0.93
CA PRO A 34 8.41 11.23 -0.84
C PRO A 34 8.97 10.35 -1.96
N ASP A 35 10.14 10.71 -2.49
CA ASP A 35 10.86 9.88 -3.43
C ASP A 35 11.43 8.63 -2.73
N LEU A 36 10.72 7.50 -2.89
CA LEU A 36 11.08 6.23 -2.28
C LEU A 36 12.43 5.67 -2.78
N ASN A 37 13.01 6.21 -3.85
CA ASN A 37 14.33 5.79 -4.33
C ASN A 37 15.48 6.27 -3.43
N LYS A 38 15.24 7.27 -2.58
CA LYS A 38 16.23 7.83 -1.65
C LYS A 38 16.43 6.99 -0.38
N PHE A 39 15.60 5.98 -0.17
CA PHE A 39 15.62 5.15 1.02
C PHE A 39 16.43 3.88 0.79
N THR A 40 17.10 3.42 1.84
CA THR A 40 17.89 2.19 1.83
C THR A 40 16.95 1.00 1.82
N SER A 41 16.99 0.18 0.77
CA SER A 41 16.20 -1.05 0.70
C SER A 41 16.72 -2.07 1.69
N VAL A 42 15.82 -2.63 2.51
CA VAL A 42 16.14 -3.77 3.38
C VAL A 42 15.46 -5.05 2.88
N PRO A 43 16.03 -6.24 3.14
CA PRO A 43 15.42 -7.51 2.75
C PRO A 43 14.09 -7.77 3.47
N VAL A 44 13.14 -8.38 2.76
CA VAL A 44 11.78 -8.64 3.27
C VAL A 44 11.69 -9.85 4.20
N ASP A 45 12.67 -10.77 4.18
CA ASP A 45 12.59 -12.09 4.84
C ASP A 45 12.36 -12.02 6.37
N GLY A 46 12.76 -10.92 7.01
CA GLY A 46 12.54 -10.68 8.44
C GLY A 46 11.21 -9.98 8.79
N TYR A 47 10.41 -9.62 7.80
CA TYR A 47 9.14 -8.90 7.95
C TYR A 47 7.93 -9.76 7.56
N ALA A 48 8.15 -10.95 7.00
CA ALA A 48 7.06 -11.88 6.74
C ALA A 48 6.43 -12.36 8.06
N SER A 49 5.11 -12.30 8.14
CA SER A 49 4.33 -12.76 9.28
C SER A 49 3.14 -13.60 8.79
N THR A 50 2.76 -14.61 9.56
CA THR A 50 1.54 -15.39 9.34
C THR A 50 0.57 -15.08 10.47
N PRO A 51 -0.61 -14.48 10.19
CA PRO A 51 -1.59 -14.20 11.22
C PRO A 51 -2.02 -15.48 11.95
N ARG A 52 -2.04 -15.45 13.28
CA ARG A 52 -2.37 -16.62 14.13
C ARG A 52 -3.77 -17.22 13.90
N GLN A 53 -4.69 -16.47 13.28
CA GLN A 53 -6.10 -16.86 13.11
C GLN A 53 -6.44 -17.34 11.69
N GLY A 54 -5.48 -17.92 10.97
CA GLY A 54 -5.72 -18.47 9.62
C GLY A 54 -5.78 -17.40 8.52
N GLY A 55 -5.23 -16.21 8.77
CA GLY A 55 -5.04 -15.20 7.73
C GLY A 55 -3.92 -15.59 6.76
N GLY A 56 -3.98 -15.07 5.54
CA GLY A 56 -2.92 -15.24 4.56
C GLY A 56 -1.61 -14.58 5.01
N PRO A 57 -0.46 -14.96 4.41
CA PRO A 57 0.83 -14.35 4.73
C PRO A 57 0.79 -12.83 4.52
N ARG A 58 1.42 -12.11 5.44
CA ARG A 58 1.55 -10.64 5.43
C ARG A 58 3.02 -10.27 5.49
N ILE A 59 3.35 -9.09 4.97
CA ILE A 59 4.57 -8.38 5.34
C ILE A 59 4.17 -7.37 6.40
N SER A 60 4.82 -7.38 7.55
CA SER A 60 4.48 -6.53 8.70
C SER A 60 5.71 -5.87 9.27
N PHE A 61 5.63 -4.59 9.57
CA PHE A 61 6.69 -3.83 10.23
C PHE A 61 6.12 -2.86 11.27
N SER A 62 6.88 -2.59 12.32
CA SER A 62 6.60 -1.51 13.25
C SER A 62 7.43 -0.27 12.86
N VAL A 63 6.87 0.90 13.08
CA VAL A 63 7.55 2.19 12.88
C VAL A 63 7.92 2.77 14.25
N THR A 64 6.95 2.72 15.17
CA THR A 64 7.12 2.99 16.59
C THR A 64 6.59 1.79 17.37
N PRO A 65 6.80 1.71 18.70
CA PRO A 65 6.16 0.69 19.53
C PRO A 65 4.62 0.68 19.45
N THR A 66 4.03 1.78 18.97
CA THR A 66 2.58 2.03 18.92
C THR A 66 2.07 2.26 17.49
N LEU A 67 2.84 1.95 16.45
CA LEU A 67 2.40 2.05 15.05
C LEU A 67 2.91 0.85 14.25
N VAL A 68 1.96 0.05 13.76
CA VAL A 68 2.25 -1.15 12.95
C VAL A 68 1.62 -0.99 11.59
N CYS A 69 2.37 -1.36 10.56
CA CYS A 69 1.91 -1.47 9.20
C CYS A 69 2.02 -2.91 8.72
N ASP A 70 1.05 -3.36 7.92
CA ASP A 70 1.08 -4.65 7.28
C ASP A 70 0.36 -4.63 5.92
N PHE A 71 0.79 -5.50 5.02
CA PHE A 71 0.21 -5.64 3.68
C PHE A 71 0.38 -7.07 3.18
N TYR A 72 -0.23 -7.39 2.03
CA TYR A 72 -0.17 -8.72 1.44
C TYR A 72 1.27 -9.23 1.26
N GLY A 73 1.54 -10.43 1.78
CA GLY A 73 2.86 -11.10 1.74
C GLY A 73 2.83 -12.47 1.07
N GLY A 74 1.80 -12.79 0.28
CA GLY A 74 1.70 -14.04 -0.46
C GLY A 74 2.36 -14.00 -1.84
N PRO A 75 2.44 -15.14 -2.54
CA PRO A 75 3.04 -15.19 -3.87
C PRO A 75 2.18 -14.48 -4.93
N ALA A 76 2.78 -14.10 -6.06
CA ALA A 76 2.02 -13.61 -7.21
C ALA A 76 1.02 -14.67 -7.74
N PRO A 77 -0.11 -14.26 -8.33
CA PRO A 77 -0.55 -12.88 -8.56
C PRO A 77 -1.05 -12.18 -7.29
N VAL A 78 -0.85 -10.87 -7.21
CA VAL A 78 -1.33 -10.06 -6.07
C VAL A 78 -2.86 -9.94 -6.09
N PRO A 79 -3.50 -9.79 -4.92
CA PRO A 79 -4.91 -9.43 -4.83
C PRO A 79 -5.20 -8.13 -5.57
N GLN A 80 -6.40 -8.02 -6.13
CA GLN A 80 -6.88 -6.83 -6.82
C GLN A 80 -8.05 -6.22 -6.04
N PRO A 81 -8.22 -4.88 -6.06
CA PRO A 81 -7.38 -3.90 -6.77
C PRO A 81 -6.09 -3.52 -6.02
N SER A 82 -5.87 -4.02 -4.80
CA SER A 82 -4.79 -3.57 -3.92
C SER A 82 -4.18 -4.73 -3.14
N GLN A 83 -2.91 -4.57 -2.73
CA GLN A 83 -2.25 -5.44 -1.76
C GLN A 83 -2.63 -5.13 -0.30
N ASP A 84 -3.62 -4.25 -0.10
CA ASP A 84 -4.28 -3.93 1.17
C ASP A 84 -3.28 -3.51 2.25
N ILE A 85 -2.57 -2.41 1.97
CA ILE A 85 -1.68 -1.80 2.97
C ILE A 85 -2.52 -1.22 4.09
N LYS A 86 -2.22 -1.65 5.30
CA LYS A 86 -2.86 -1.15 6.50
C LYS A 86 -1.79 -0.64 7.44
N CYS A 87 -1.95 0.56 7.96
CA CYS A 87 -1.24 0.98 9.17
C CYS A 87 -2.26 1.32 10.23
N SER A 88 -2.02 0.92 11.47
CA SER A 88 -2.91 1.23 12.59
C SER A 88 -2.16 1.38 13.89
N GLY A 89 -2.65 2.28 14.74
CA GLY A 89 -2.03 2.59 16.02
C GLY A 89 -2.14 4.06 16.38
N ASP A 90 -1.08 4.57 16.99
CA ASP A 90 -0.84 5.98 17.23
C ASP A 90 -0.33 6.66 15.95
N THR A 91 -1.24 6.79 14.98
CA THR A 91 -0.94 7.38 13.68
C THR A 91 -0.81 8.91 13.80
N PRO A 92 0.33 9.50 13.35
CA PRO A 92 0.57 10.94 13.46
C PRO A 92 -0.30 11.77 12.51
N GLY A 93 -0.46 13.07 12.77
CA GLY A 93 -1.08 14.05 11.85
C GLY A 93 -2.52 13.76 11.45
N MET A 94 -3.31 13.17 12.35
CA MET A 94 -4.69 12.76 12.07
C MET A 94 -5.72 13.75 12.64
N ASP A 95 -5.32 14.97 13.01
CA ASP A 95 -6.19 15.88 13.76
C ASP A 95 -7.35 16.45 12.93
N ASP A 96 -7.17 16.50 11.60
CA ASP A 96 -8.21 16.88 10.65
C ASP A 96 -9.09 15.69 10.21
N VAL A 97 -8.79 14.46 10.66
CA VAL A 97 -9.57 13.26 10.31
C VAL A 97 -10.74 13.12 11.29
N PRO A 98 -12.00 13.25 10.81
CA PRO A 98 -13.16 13.22 11.69
C PRO A 98 -13.38 11.82 12.26
N PHE A 99 -13.91 11.77 13.48
CA PHE A 99 -14.42 10.52 14.03
C PHE A 99 -15.71 10.13 13.31
N PRO A 100 -15.86 8.85 12.91
CA PRO A 100 -17.10 8.35 12.36
C PRO A 100 -18.29 8.67 13.28
N GLY A 101 -19.36 9.25 12.71
CA GLY A 101 -20.56 9.62 13.45
C GLY A 101 -20.41 10.80 14.41
N GLY A 102 -19.34 11.61 14.32
CA GLY A 102 -19.12 12.76 15.21
C GLY A 102 -18.74 12.38 16.64
N GLY A 103 -18.24 11.16 16.83
CA GLY A 103 -17.74 10.69 18.12
C GLY A 103 -16.59 11.55 18.65
N HIS A 104 -16.38 11.48 19.95
CA HIS A 104 -15.26 12.14 20.61
C HIS A 104 -14.58 11.17 21.57
N PRO A 105 -13.27 11.33 21.82
CA PRO A 105 -12.56 10.53 22.79
C PRO A 105 -13.23 10.62 24.16
N LYS A 106 -13.51 9.46 24.76
CA LYS A 106 -14.04 9.39 26.13
C LYS A 106 -12.87 9.40 27.11
N PRO A 107 -13.05 9.93 28.34
CA PRO A 107 -12.04 9.81 29.39
C PRO A 107 -11.61 8.35 29.58
N GLY A 108 -10.30 8.11 29.66
CA GLY A 108 -9.70 6.76 29.78
C GLY A 108 -9.71 5.93 28.49
N GLY A 109 -10.28 6.46 27.40
CA GLY A 109 -10.17 5.86 26.07
C GLY A 109 -8.87 6.24 25.37
N CYS A 110 -8.55 5.50 24.32
CA CYS A 110 -7.44 5.82 23.41
C CYS A 110 -7.94 5.96 21.98
N VAL A 111 -7.22 6.77 21.21
CA VAL A 111 -7.51 6.98 19.79
C VAL A 111 -6.59 6.08 18.98
N VAL A 112 -7.16 5.29 18.09
CA VAL A 112 -6.42 4.54 17.07
C VAL A 112 -6.65 5.25 15.74
N GLY A 113 -5.58 5.74 15.15
CA GLY A 113 -5.57 6.09 13.75
C GLY A 113 -5.33 4.85 12.89
N ALA A 114 -5.89 4.86 11.69
CA ALA A 114 -5.66 3.82 10.71
C ALA A 114 -5.75 4.37 9.29
N VAL A 115 -4.96 3.78 8.41
CA VAL A 115 -5.10 3.92 6.95
C VAL A 115 -5.39 2.55 6.37
N ASN A 116 -6.39 2.46 5.49
CA ASN A 116 -6.80 1.21 4.86
C ASN A 116 -7.31 1.50 3.44
N PHE A 117 -7.29 0.50 2.58
CA PHE A 117 -7.89 0.61 1.26
C PHE A 117 -9.43 0.62 1.35
N LYS A 118 -10.10 1.55 0.67
CA LYS A 118 -11.57 1.74 0.73
C LYS A 118 -12.28 1.69 -0.62
N GLY A 119 -11.61 1.24 -1.68
CA GLY A 119 -12.21 1.03 -3.00
C GLY A 119 -11.50 1.81 -4.10
N PRO A 120 -11.61 3.16 -4.14
CA PRO A 120 -10.88 3.96 -5.13
C PRO A 120 -9.44 4.29 -4.72
N GLY A 121 -9.05 4.05 -3.47
CA GLY A 121 -7.74 4.40 -2.92
C GLY A 121 -7.67 4.15 -1.42
N TYR A 122 -6.62 4.69 -0.78
CA TYR A 122 -6.46 4.64 0.67
C TYR A 122 -7.21 5.78 1.37
N GLU A 123 -7.74 5.49 2.55
CA GLU A 123 -8.44 6.48 3.37
C GLU A 123 -7.93 6.44 4.81
N LEU A 124 -7.75 7.64 5.37
CA LEU A 124 -7.42 7.84 6.77
C LEU A 124 -8.69 7.77 7.62
N SER A 125 -8.59 7.13 8.77
CA SER A 125 -9.68 7.01 9.73
C SER A 125 -9.15 7.06 11.16
N ARG A 126 -9.96 7.53 12.10
CA ARG A 126 -9.68 7.42 13.53
C ARG A 126 -10.87 6.85 14.27
N MET A 127 -10.60 6.04 15.28
CA MET A 127 -11.62 5.48 16.16
C MET A 127 -11.17 5.61 17.62
N THR A 128 -12.14 5.76 18.52
CA THR A 128 -11.90 5.75 19.97
C THR A 128 -12.20 4.36 20.52
N TYR A 129 -11.29 3.83 21.32
CA TYR A 129 -11.44 2.56 22.05
C TYR A 129 -11.49 2.83 23.55
N SER A 130 -12.33 2.07 24.27
CA SER A 130 -12.35 2.08 25.73
C SER A 130 -11.36 1.08 26.32
N GLY A 131 -11.00 1.24 27.59
CA GLY A 131 -10.18 0.26 28.32
C GLY A 131 -8.68 0.39 28.05
N CYS A 132 -8.23 1.58 27.63
CA CYS A 132 -6.80 1.88 27.47
C CYS A 132 -6.20 2.51 28.73
N ASP A 133 -7.02 2.90 29.71
CA ASP A 133 -6.61 3.53 30.97
C ASP A 133 -5.69 4.75 30.77
N GLY A 134 -5.91 5.50 29.68
CA GLY A 134 -5.09 6.65 29.29
C GLY A 134 -3.78 6.31 28.56
N ASN A 135 -3.50 5.03 28.29
CA ASN A 135 -2.35 4.58 27.52
C ASN A 135 -2.68 4.48 26.02
N PRO A 136 -1.67 4.45 25.13
CA PRO A 136 -1.85 4.13 23.72
C PRO A 136 -2.52 2.76 23.52
N PRO A 137 -3.20 2.55 22.37
CA PRO A 137 -3.80 1.26 22.04
C PRO A 137 -2.74 0.15 22.03
N ALA A 138 -3.07 -0.99 22.66
CA ALA A 138 -2.23 -2.18 22.59
C ALA A 138 -2.18 -2.71 21.15
N LEU A 139 -0.98 -2.83 20.60
CA LEU A 139 -0.75 -3.34 19.26
C LEU A 139 -0.04 -4.70 19.27
N PRO A 140 -0.05 -5.43 18.15
CA PRO A 140 0.70 -6.67 18.01
C PRO A 140 2.17 -6.47 18.40
N SER A 141 2.61 -7.18 19.44
CA SER A 141 4.00 -7.15 19.90
C SER A 141 4.86 -8.12 19.09
N GLY A 142 6.16 -7.83 19.00
CA GLY A 142 7.12 -8.68 18.28
C GLY A 142 7.18 -8.46 16.77
N VAL A 143 6.53 -7.42 16.23
CA VAL A 143 6.68 -7.01 14.84
C VAL A 143 8.02 -6.30 14.64
N LYS A 144 8.83 -6.76 13.69
CA LYS A 144 10.15 -6.19 13.38
C LYS A 144 10.05 -4.71 13.00
N ALA A 145 10.93 -3.89 13.55
CA ALA A 145 10.97 -2.47 13.21
C ALA A 145 11.53 -2.22 11.79
N LEU A 146 10.93 -1.28 11.07
CA LEU A 146 11.53 -0.62 9.91
C LEU A 146 12.05 0.74 10.36
N GLY A 147 13.36 0.93 10.33
CA GLY A 147 14.01 2.12 10.88
C GLY A 147 13.96 3.33 9.94
N PRO A 148 14.19 4.55 10.47
CA PRO A 148 14.34 5.75 9.66
C PRO A 148 15.39 5.60 8.55
N GLY A 149 15.08 6.13 7.37
CA GLY A 149 15.91 6.03 6.16
C GLY A 149 15.82 4.69 5.43
N GLN A 150 14.97 3.75 5.90
CA GLN A 150 14.81 2.43 5.29
C GLN A 150 13.50 2.33 4.50
N LYS A 151 13.50 1.43 3.52
CA LYS A 151 12.31 0.99 2.80
C LYS A 151 12.19 -0.52 2.69
N LEU A 152 10.96 -0.98 2.58
CA LEU A 152 10.57 -2.33 2.23
C LEU A 152 9.80 -2.31 0.93
N SER A 153 10.18 -3.20 0.01
CA SER A 153 9.44 -3.43 -1.24
C SER A 153 9.09 -4.90 -1.32
N TYR A 154 7.83 -5.20 -1.66
CA TYR A 154 7.39 -6.55 -1.94
C TYR A 154 6.24 -6.55 -2.95
N LEU A 155 6.49 -7.17 -4.10
CA LEU A 155 5.64 -7.11 -5.28
C LEU A 155 5.38 -5.65 -5.69
N ASN A 156 4.12 -5.19 -5.72
CA ASN A 156 3.76 -3.85 -6.18
C ASN A 156 3.71 -2.82 -5.04
N VAL A 157 4.03 -3.21 -3.81
CA VAL A 157 4.04 -2.31 -2.65
C VAL A 157 5.45 -1.90 -2.29
N THR A 158 5.63 -0.61 -2.02
CA THR A 158 6.82 -0.09 -1.33
C THR A 158 6.42 0.83 -0.19
N CYS A 159 6.93 0.57 1.01
CA CYS A 159 6.79 1.44 2.17
C CYS A 159 8.15 1.90 2.66
N ALA A 160 8.25 3.15 3.09
CA ALA A 160 9.46 3.74 3.63
C ALA A 160 9.19 4.50 4.92
N VAL A 161 10.20 4.54 5.79
CA VAL A 161 10.18 5.33 7.03
C VAL A 161 11.23 6.42 6.91
N GLY A 162 10.78 7.67 6.90
CA GLY A 162 11.58 8.89 6.87
C GLY A 162 12.19 9.25 8.21
N VAL A 163 12.86 10.40 8.22
CA VAL A 163 13.20 11.07 9.48
C VAL A 163 11.92 11.39 10.24
N ASP A 164 12.02 11.52 11.56
CA ASP A 164 10.87 11.81 12.45
C ASP A 164 9.70 10.80 12.36
N ASN A 165 10.00 9.56 11.92
CA ASN A 165 9.03 8.47 11.78
C ASN A 165 7.91 8.73 10.75
N VAL A 166 8.14 9.60 9.78
CA VAL A 166 7.23 9.79 8.65
C VAL A 166 7.11 8.49 7.87
N VAL A 167 5.89 8.00 7.62
CA VAL A 167 5.68 6.77 6.84
C VAL A 167 5.13 7.13 5.48
N ALA A 168 5.74 6.63 4.41
CA ALA A 168 5.20 6.77 3.06
C ALA A 168 5.06 5.41 2.42
N CYS A 169 3.85 5.07 1.99
CA CYS A 169 3.55 3.80 1.35
C CYS A 169 2.90 4.03 -0.01
N LEU A 170 3.37 3.29 -1.00
CA LEU A 170 2.87 3.27 -2.37
C LEU A 170 2.44 1.84 -2.71
N ASP A 171 1.24 1.72 -3.26
CA ASP A 171 0.69 0.51 -3.85
C ASP A 171 0.47 0.76 -5.34
N ALA A 172 1.29 0.12 -6.18
CA ALA A 172 1.23 0.23 -7.63
C ALA A 172 0.31 -0.83 -8.28
N THR A 173 -0.52 -1.53 -7.51
CA THR A 173 -1.29 -2.70 -7.98
C THR A 173 -2.33 -2.37 -9.04
N SER A 174 -3.07 -1.28 -8.88
CA SER A 174 -4.13 -0.84 -9.80
C SER A 174 -3.96 0.61 -10.27
N GLY A 175 -2.72 1.11 -10.29
CA GLY A 175 -2.40 2.54 -10.37
C GLY A 175 -1.57 2.94 -9.16
N ASP A 176 -1.15 4.20 -9.08
CA ASP A 176 -0.39 4.69 -7.93
C ASP A 176 -1.36 5.19 -6.86
N HIS A 177 -1.62 4.34 -5.86
CA HIS A 177 -2.36 4.69 -4.65
C HIS A 177 -1.42 4.67 -3.45
N GLY A 178 -1.70 5.46 -2.43
CA GLY A 178 -0.81 5.48 -1.29
C GLY A 178 -1.21 6.45 -0.22
N PHE A 179 -0.29 6.67 0.71
CA PHE A 179 -0.48 7.58 1.81
C PHE A 179 0.85 8.02 2.39
N VAL A 180 0.79 9.13 3.11
CA VAL A 180 1.86 9.63 3.96
C VAL A 180 1.28 9.83 5.37
N LEU A 181 1.96 9.23 6.36
CA LEU A 181 1.69 9.46 7.78
C LEU A 181 2.76 10.40 8.32
N ASP A 182 2.39 11.65 8.57
CA ASP A 182 3.33 12.73 8.94
C ASP A 182 2.76 13.53 10.12
N PRO A 183 3.55 13.83 11.16
CA PRO A 183 3.07 14.66 12.29
C PRO A 183 2.51 16.03 11.90
N SER A 184 2.97 16.61 10.79
CA SER A 184 2.49 17.89 10.26
C SER A 184 1.16 17.79 9.50
N GLY A 185 0.72 16.57 9.17
CA GLY A 185 -0.53 16.31 8.46
C GLY A 185 -0.45 15.06 7.60
N SER A 186 -1.23 14.06 7.96
CA SER A 186 -1.34 12.81 7.21
C SER A 186 -2.33 12.94 6.06
N TRP A 187 -2.06 12.26 4.96
CA TRP A 187 -2.94 12.26 3.77
C TRP A 187 -2.83 10.95 2.97
N ALA A 188 -3.81 10.70 2.12
CA ALA A 188 -3.92 9.50 1.29
C ALA A 188 -4.49 9.81 -0.11
N PHE A 189 -4.26 8.91 -1.07
CA PHE A 189 -4.66 9.01 -2.47
C PHE A 189 -4.91 7.63 -3.11
#